data_AF-Q9I5F2-F1
#
_entry.id   AF-Q9I5F2-F1
#
_cell.length_a   1.000
_cell.length_b   1.000
_cell.length_c   1.000
_cell.angle_alpha   90.00
_cell.angle_beta   90.00
_cell.angle_gamma   90.00
#
_symmetry.space_group_name_H-M   'P 1'
#
loop_
_entity.id
_entity.type
_entity.pdbx_description
1 polymer ?
#
loop_
_entity_poly.entity_id
_entity_poly.type
_entity_poly.pdbx_seq_one_letter_code
_entity_poly.pdbx_strand_id
1 'polypeptide(L)'
;MAWFHLLVAAAFEVAFAMGMKFSNGFGRLWPSLLTVVAAIGGIYFLTLALRELPVSVAYPIWTAIGSLGTVFLGVLLLGESLTAVKLVSVGLIVAGVAGLK
;
A
#
# COMPACT_ATOMS: atom_id res chain seq x y z
N MET A 1 -10.33 3.79 -16.89
CA MET A 1 -9.22 2.83 -16.54
C MET A 1 -8.70 3.05 -15.12
N ALA A 2 -9.33 3.94 -14.34
CA ALA A 2 -8.90 4.35 -13.02
C ALA A 2 -8.68 3.22 -12.01
N TRP A 3 -9.59 2.24 -11.94
CA TRP A 3 -9.51 1.14 -10.97
C TRP A 3 -8.25 0.30 -11.16
N PHE A 4 -7.82 0.08 -12.41
CA PHE A 4 -6.58 -0.63 -12.70
C PHE A 4 -5.37 0.19 -12.25
N HIS A 5 -5.33 1.49 -12.56
CA HIS A 5 -4.27 2.39 -12.07
C HIS A 5 -4.22 2.42 -10.54
N LEU A 6 -5.37 2.38 -9.86
CA LEU A 6 -5.47 2.34 -8.40
C LEU A 6 -4.86 1.07 -7.82
N LEU A 7 -5.14 -0.09 -8.41
CA LEU A 7 -4.55 -1.37 -8.01
C LEU A 7 -3.04 -1.38 -8.19
N VAL A 8 -2.55 -0.85 -9.32
CA VAL A 8 -1.11 -0.72 -9.57
C VAL A 8 -0.46 0.24 -8.57
N ALA A 9 -1.09 1.38 -8.29
CA ALA A 9 -0.63 2.32 -7.27
C ALA A 9 -0.53 1.68 -5.88
N ALA A 10 -1.49 0.81 -5.53
CA ALA A 10 -1.48 0.09 -4.26
C ALA A 10 -0.37 -0.96 -4.20
N ALA A 11 -0.08 -1.66 -5.30
CA ALA A 11 1.06 -2.58 -5.36
C ALA A 11 2.40 -1.84 -5.17
N PHE A 12 2.54 -0.65 -5.77
CA PHE A 12 3.68 0.22 -5.52
C PHE A 12 3.78 0.68 -4.07
N GLU A 13 2.66 0.96 -3.41
CA GLU A 13 2.65 1.33 -2.00
C GLU A 13 3.17 0.19 -1.10
N VAL A 14 2.78 -1.06 -1.39
CA VAL A 14 3.30 -2.23 -0.69
C VAL A 14 4.82 -2.36 -0.91
N ALA A 15 5.29 -2.20 -2.15
CA ALA A 15 6.71 -2.25 -2.47
C ALA A 15 7.50 -1.10 -1.80
N PHE A 16 6.91 0.09 -1.71
CA PHE A 16 7.45 1.25 -1.02
C PHE A 16 7.59 0.99 0.49
N ALA A 17 6.52 0.52 1.14
CA ALA A 17 6.52 0.21 2.57
C ALA A 17 7.55 -0.88 2.92
N MET A 18 7.60 -1.97 2.15
CA MET A 18 8.59 -3.03 2.34
C MET A 18 10.01 -2.55 2.03
N GLY A 19 10.18 -1.77 0.96
CA GLY A 19 11.47 -1.17 0.58
C GLY A 19 12.05 -0.32 1.69
N MET A 20 11.24 0.55 2.32
CA MET A 20 11.64 1.35 3.48
C MET A 20 12.10 0.48 4.64
N LYS A 21 11.42 -0.63 4.91
CA LYS A 21 11.82 -1.57 5.97
C LYS A 21 13.17 -2.21 5.67
N PHE A 22 13.42 -2.62 4.43
CA PHE A 22 14.66 -3.28 4.02
C PHE A 22 15.84 -2.33 3.75
N SER A 23 15.58 -1.03 3.57
CA SER A 23 16.63 -0.03 3.32
C SER A 23 17.52 0.23 4.53
N ASN A 24 17.11 -0.21 5.74
CA ASN A 24 17.80 0.04 7.00
C ASN A 24 18.14 1.53 7.17
N GLY A 25 17.14 2.41 7.05
CA GLY A 25 17.34 3.85 7.12
C GLY A 25 18.13 4.39 5.93
N PHE A 26 17.87 3.85 4.73
CA PHE A 26 18.58 4.18 3.49
C PHE A 26 20.09 3.85 3.46
N GLY A 27 20.57 3.03 4.40
CA GLY A 27 21.95 2.54 4.39
C GLY A 27 22.24 1.50 3.29
N ARG A 28 21.21 0.83 2.76
CA ARG A 28 21.35 -0.16 1.68
C ARG A 28 20.90 0.42 0.34
N LEU A 29 21.81 0.52 -0.62
CA LEU A 29 21.56 1.14 -1.93
C LEU A 29 20.40 0.49 -2.70
N TRP A 30 20.38 -0.84 -2.82
CA TRP A 30 19.37 -1.54 -3.63
C TRP A 30 17.94 -1.39 -3.11
N PRO A 31 17.63 -1.67 -1.82
CA PRO A 31 16.28 -1.42 -1.30
C PRO A 31 15.91 0.07 -1.31
N SER A 32 16.87 0.96 -1.12
CA SER A 32 16.64 2.41 -1.21
C SER A 32 16.20 2.83 -2.61
N LEU A 33 16.89 2.35 -3.65
CA LEU A 33 16.51 2.62 -5.03
C LEU A 33 15.13 2.06 -5.35
N LEU A 34 14.83 0.82 -4.92
CA LEU A 34 13.51 0.23 -5.08
C LEU A 34 12.43 1.05 -4.38
N THR A 35 12.71 1.54 -3.17
CA THR A 35 11.79 2.40 -2.40
C THR A 35 11.47 3.69 -3.16
N VAL A 36 12.49 4.37 -3.69
CA VAL A 36 12.31 5.63 -4.42
C VAL A 36 11.53 5.39 -5.72
N VAL A 37 11.89 4.36 -6.49
CA VAL A 37 11.18 3.98 -7.71
C VAL A 37 9.73 3.61 -7.40
N ALA A 38 9.50 2.90 -6.29
CA ALA A 38 8.16 2.52 -5.88
C ALA A 38 7.31 3.72 -5.45
N ALA A 39 7.89 4.67 -4.71
CA ALA A 39 7.21 5.91 -4.34
C ALA A 39 6.79 6.72 -5.57
N ILE A 40 7.71 6.91 -6.52
CA ILE A 40 7.45 7.67 -7.76
C ILE A 40 6.38 6.96 -8.59
N GLY A 41 6.51 5.64 -8.78
CA GLY A 41 5.53 4.82 -9.49
C GLY A 41 4.16 4.89 -8.83
N GLY A 42 4.09 4.72 -7.51
CA GLY A 42 2.86 4.78 -6.73
C GLY A 42 2.14 6.12 -6.90
N ILE A 43 2.86 7.23 -6.72
CA ILE A 43 2.31 8.59 -6.90
C ILE A 43 1.83 8.81 -8.33
N TYR A 44 2.57 8.35 -9.34
CA TYR A 44 2.19 8.48 -10.74
C TYR A 44 0.88 7.74 -11.05
N PHE A 45 0.78 6.46 -10.67
CA PHE A 45 -0.42 5.67 -10.90
C PHE A 45 -1.62 6.14 -10.07
N LEU A 46 -1.38 6.59 -8.83
CA LEU A 46 -2.43 7.19 -8.00
C LEU A 46 -2.97 8.47 -8.67
N THR A 47 -2.08 9.32 -9.19
CA THR A 47 -2.47 10.53 -9.93
C THR A 47 -3.35 10.19 -11.13
N LEU A 48 -3.03 9.12 -11.89
CA LEU A 48 -3.87 8.67 -12.99
C LEU A 48 -5.24 8.20 -12.53
N ALA A 49 -5.33 7.46 -11.41
CA ALA A 49 -6.61 7.03 -10.85
C ALA A 49 -7.47 8.21 -10.38
N LEU A 50 -6.85 9.21 -9.75
CA LEU A 50 -7.50 10.41 -9.22
C LEU A 50 -8.04 11.37 -10.30
N ARG A 51 -7.67 11.18 -11.58
CA ARG A 51 -8.28 11.94 -12.69
C ARG A 51 -9.72 11.52 -13.00
N GLU A 52 -10.07 10.29 -12.67
CA GLU A 52 -11.38 9.67 -12.99
C GLU A 52 -12.18 9.37 -11.72
N LEU A 53 -11.53 9.13 -10.58
CA LEU A 53 -12.17 8.78 -9.31
C LEU A 53 -12.14 9.93 -8.30
N PRO A 54 -13.22 10.14 -7.51
CA PRO A 54 -13.18 11.06 -6.39
C PRO A 54 -12.08 10.69 -5.41
N VAL A 55 -11.34 11.68 -4.92
CA VAL A 55 -10.27 11.48 -3.93
C VAL A 55 -10.78 10.80 -2.65
N SER A 56 -12.02 11.09 -2.24
CA SER A 56 -12.69 10.48 -1.09
C SER A 56 -12.92 8.97 -1.25
N VAL A 57 -12.92 8.45 -2.47
CA VAL A 57 -13.08 7.03 -2.78
C VAL A 57 -11.72 6.40 -3.06
N ALA A 58 -10.94 6.99 -3.97
CA ALA A 58 -9.68 6.41 -4.42
C ALA A 58 -8.60 6.40 -3.33
N TYR A 59 -8.42 7.49 -2.58
CA TYR A 59 -7.32 7.59 -1.61
C TYR A 59 -7.47 6.58 -0.45
N PRO A 60 -8.65 6.44 0.20
CA PRO A 60 -8.82 5.41 1.24
C PRO A 60 -8.72 3.97 0.72
N ILE A 61 -9.20 3.71 -0.51
CA ILE A 61 -9.05 2.38 -1.12
C ILE A 61 -7.57 2.06 -1.37
N TRP A 62 -6.81 3.03 -1.88
CA TRP A 62 -5.37 2.88 -2.12
C TRP A 62 -4.61 2.61 -0.82
N THR A 63 -4.83 3.41 0.23
CA THR A 63 -4.16 3.22 1.53
C THR A 63 -4.56 1.91 2.18
N ALA A 64 -5.82 1.49 2.06
CA ALA A 64 -6.27 0.22 2.61
C ALA A 64 -5.62 -0.98 1.92
N ILE A 65 -5.64 -1.03 0.58
CA ILE A 65 -4.99 -2.13 -0.16
C ILE A 65 -3.48 -2.14 0.12
N GLY A 66 -2.83 -0.97 0.15
CA GLY A 66 -1.42 -0.83 0.50
C GLY A 66 -1.12 -1.33 1.92
N SER A 67 -1.96 -0.97 2.90
CA SER A 67 -1.82 -1.41 4.29
C SER A 67 -2.01 -2.93 4.44
N LEU A 68 -3.03 -3.49 3.79
CA LEU A 68 -3.31 -4.93 3.81
C LEU A 68 -2.17 -5.74 3.21
N GLY A 69 -1.67 -5.32 2.04
CA GLY A 69 -0.53 -5.96 1.39
C GLY A 69 0.75 -5.86 2.23
N THR A 70 0.96 -4.72 2.90
CA THR A 70 2.11 -4.52 3.81
C THR A 70 2.02 -5.41 5.05
N VAL A 71 0.84 -5.53 5.66
CA VAL A 71 0.62 -6.46 6.79
C VAL A 71 0.86 -7.90 6.35
N PHE A 72 0.34 -8.29 5.18
CA PHE A 72 0.51 -9.63 4.64
C PHE A 72 1.98 -9.96 4.37
N LEU A 73 2.71 -9.07 3.69
CA LEU A 73 4.14 -9.24 3.44
C LEU A 73 4.99 -9.12 4.70
N GLY A 74 4.59 -8.30 5.68
CA GLY A 74 5.25 -8.23 6.98
C GLY A 74 5.19 -9.56 7.73
N VAL A 75 4.04 -10.24 7.69
CA VAL A 75 3.89 -11.59 8.25
C VAL A 75 4.77 -12.59 7.49
N LEU A 76 4.70 -12.59 6.15
CA LEU A 76 5.38 -13.57 5.30
C LEU A 76 6.90 -13.42 5.29
N LEU A 77 7.40 -12.19 5.18
CA LEU A 77 8.83 -11.90 4.96
C LEU A 77 9.58 -11.54 6.25
N LEU A 78 8.90 -10.94 7.23
CA LEU A 78 9.52 -10.49 8.49
C LEU A 78 9.14 -11.38 9.68
N GLY A 79 8.25 -12.36 9.48
CA GLY A 79 7.79 -13.26 10.55
C GLY A 79 6.95 -12.54 11.61
N GLU A 80 6.32 -11.41 11.28
CA GLU A 80 5.47 -10.69 12.23
C GLU A 80 4.28 -11.53 12.66
N SER A 81 3.94 -11.50 13.95
CA SER A 81 2.79 -12.23 14.47
C SER A 81 1.47 -11.62 14.00
N LEU A 82 0.60 -12.48 13.47
CA LEU A 82 -0.81 -12.18 13.24
C LEU A 82 -1.58 -12.34 14.55
N THR A 83 -1.74 -11.23 15.27
CA THR A 83 -2.61 -11.21 16.45
C THR A 83 -4.08 -11.09 16.03
N ALA A 84 -4.99 -11.61 16.86
CA ALA A 84 -6.44 -11.46 16.64
C ALA A 84 -6.84 -9.97 16.49
N VAL A 85 -6.20 -9.08 17.26
CA VAL A 85 -6.43 -7.62 17.19
C VAL A 85 -6.02 -7.06 15.82
N LYS A 86 -4.88 -7.48 15.25
CA LYS A 86 -4.41 -7.06 13.93
C LYS A 86 -5.42 -7.49 12.85
N LEU A 87 -5.93 -8.72 12.94
CA LEU A 87 -6.97 -9.23 12.02
C LEU A 87 -8.30 -8.47 12.12
N VAL A 88 -8.78 -8.21 13.33
CA VAL A 88 -10.00 -7.41 13.55
C VAL A 88 -9.83 -6.00 13.00
N SER A 89 -8.68 -5.37 13.25
CA SER A 89 -8.38 -4.02 12.74
C SER A 89 -8.33 -3.97 11.21
N VAL A 90 -7.70 -4.98 10.59
CA VAL A 90 -7.70 -5.18 9.14
C VAL A 90 -9.13 -5.32 8.61
N GLY A 91 -9.98 -6.12 9.27
CA GLY A 91 -11.39 -6.27 8.91
C GLY A 91 -12.17 -4.95 8.98
N LEU A 92 -11.92 -4.13 10.00
CA LEU A 92 -12.53 -2.80 10.15
C LEU A 92 -12.11 -1.82 9.04
N ILE A 93 -10.84 -1.85 8.63
CA ILE A 93 -10.34 -1.05 7.48
C ILE A 93 -11.09 -1.46 6.21
N VAL A 94 -11.20 -2.76 5.94
CA VAL A 94 -11.93 -3.27 4.77
C VAL A 94 -13.40 -2.87 4.82
N ALA A 95 -14.05 -3.00 5.97
CA ALA A 95 -15.46 -2.61 6.15
C ALA A 95 -15.68 -1.10 5.94
N GLY A 96 -14.80 -0.25 6.49
CA GLY A 96 -14.87 1.20 6.31
C GLY A 96 -14.70 1.61 4.84
N VAL A 97 -13.79 0.95 4.13
CA VAL A 97 -13.54 1.22 2.71
C VAL A 97 -14.67 0.71 1.81
N ALA A 98 -15.28 -0.43 2.16
CA ALA A 98 -16.44 -0.96 1.45
C ALA A 98 -17.64 0.01 1.52
N GLY A 99 -17.80 0.75 2.62
CA GLY A 99 -18.85 1.76 2.79
C GLY A 99 -18.64 3.08 2.05
N LEU A 100 -17.51 3.27 1.35
CA LEU A 100 -17.24 4.47 0.53
C LEU A 100 -17.83 4.38 -0.88
N LYS A 101 -18.47 3.25 -1.22
CA LYS A 101 -19.23 3.03 -2.46
C LYS A 101 -20.70 2.85 -2.13
#